data_AF-A0A925GU39-F1
#
_entry.id   AF-A0A925GU39-F1
#
_cell.length_a   1.000
_cell.length_b   1.000
_cell.length_c   1.000
_cell.angle_alpha   90.00
_cell.angle_beta   90.00
_cell.angle_gamma   90.00
#
_symmetry.space_group_name_H-M   'P 1'
#
loop_
_entity.id
_entity.type
_entity.pdbx_description
1 polymer ?
#
loop_
_entity_poly.entity_id
_entity_poly.type
_entity_poly.pdbx_seq_one_letter_code
_entity_poly.pdbx_strand_id
1 'polypeptide(L)'
;MQTQTKRGLLMLAVVVLTTLSSFYIPHSKISDHKTITRTVESNNMGKEVIKTQVVLDGATSREDLIAACSSLAKENVQLTFKSVVIRRSFFGLLGKRRISYAKGSIQLPGGSSEEFEAGGFFNFKLIRITYTQVSKTDEYRIDMIEIVD
;
A
#
# COMPACT_ATOMS: atom_id res chain seq x y z
N MET A 1 -6.77 36.50 -48.10
CA MET A 1 -6.17 35.27 -47.54
C MET A 1 -4.76 35.68 -47.11
N GLN A 2 -4.25 35.51 -45.89
CA GLN A 2 -4.39 34.42 -44.93
C GLN A 2 -3.79 34.92 -43.60
N THR A 3 -4.60 35.19 -42.57
CA THR A 3 -4.15 35.68 -41.25
C THR A 3 -4.87 34.91 -40.14
N GLN A 4 -4.63 33.59 -40.05
CA GLN A 4 -5.41 32.72 -39.15
C GLN A 4 -4.65 31.45 -38.68
N THR A 5 -3.32 31.48 -38.46
CA THR A 5 -2.61 30.24 -38.04
C THR A 5 -1.74 30.34 -36.79
N LYS A 6 -1.44 31.54 -36.26
CA LYS A 6 -0.50 31.67 -35.13
C LYS A 6 -1.12 31.80 -33.74
N ARG A 7 -2.45 31.99 -33.63
CA ARG A 7 -3.12 32.19 -32.33
C ARG A 7 -3.67 30.92 -31.68
N GLY A 8 -3.94 29.87 -32.46
CA GLY A 8 -4.45 28.59 -31.93
C GLY A 8 -3.40 27.77 -31.17
N LEU A 9 -2.13 27.89 -31.55
CA LEU A 9 -1.05 27.08 -30.96
C LEU A 9 -0.60 27.59 -29.57
N LEU A 10 -0.67 28.90 -29.34
CA LEU A 10 -0.28 29.50 -28.06
C LEU A 10 -1.30 29.26 -26.94
N MET A 11 -2.60 29.18 -27.28
CA MET A 11 -3.66 28.87 -26.30
C MET A 11 -3.60 27.41 -25.83
N LEU A 12 -3.17 26.48 -26.67
CA LEU A 12 -3.10 25.06 -26.31
C LEU A 12 -1.98 24.79 -25.27
N ALA A 13 -0.85 25.49 -25.36
CA ALA A 13 0.28 25.30 -24.43
C ALA A 13 -0.03 25.78 -23.01
N VAL A 14 -0.88 26.81 -22.85
CA VAL A 14 -1.22 27.38 -21.54
C VAL A 14 -2.24 26.51 -20.77
N VAL A 15 -3.12 25.79 -21.46
CA VAL A 15 -4.11 24.89 -20.82
C VAL A 15 -3.49 23.57 -20.37
N VAL A 16 -2.42 23.10 -21.05
CA VAL A 16 -1.72 21.87 -20.65
C VAL A 16 -0.84 22.09 -19.42
N LEU A 17 -0.28 23.29 -19.20
CA LEU A 17 0.56 23.55 -18.04
C LEU A 17 -0.21 23.74 -16.72
N THR A 18 -1.48 24.16 -16.74
CA THR A 18 -2.26 24.40 -15.51
C THR A 18 -3.00 23.17 -14.99
N THR A 19 -3.12 22.10 -15.79
CA THR A 19 -3.74 20.84 -15.34
C THR A 19 -2.74 19.88 -14.70
N LEU A 20 -1.43 20.12 -14.83
CA LEU A 20 -0.38 19.28 -14.23
C LEU A 20 0.10 19.76 -12.86
N SER A 21 -0.30 20.95 -12.39
CA SER A 21 0.16 21.51 -11.12
C SER A 21 -0.67 21.11 -9.89
N SER A 22 -1.75 20.34 -10.05
CA SER A 22 -2.61 19.93 -8.92
C SER A 22 -2.21 18.61 -8.22
N PHE A 23 -1.07 18.02 -8.56
CA PHE A 23 -0.50 16.91 -7.77
C PHE A 23 0.71 17.35 -6.95
N TYR A 24 0.55 18.44 -6.20
CA TYR A 24 1.42 18.71 -5.05
C TYR A 24 0.78 18.07 -3.82
N ILE A 25 1.10 16.80 -3.58
CA ILE A 25 0.96 16.17 -2.26
C ILE A 25 2.37 16.17 -1.67
N PRO A 26 2.78 17.18 -0.87
CA PRO A 26 3.97 17.06 -0.07
C PRO A 26 3.59 16.22 1.14
N HIS A 27 3.49 14.91 0.95
CA HIS A 27 3.46 13.97 2.07
C HIS A 27 4.76 13.22 2.06
N SER A 28 5.52 13.40 3.13
CA SER A 28 6.71 12.60 3.41
C SER A 28 6.30 11.14 3.39
N LYS A 29 6.59 10.46 2.26
CA LYS A 29 6.52 9.01 2.20
C LYS A 29 7.66 8.49 3.05
N ILE A 30 7.33 8.02 4.25
CA ILE A 30 8.28 7.32 5.10
C ILE A 30 8.04 5.83 4.83
N SER A 31 8.89 5.23 4.00
CA SER A 31 8.89 3.78 3.78
C SER A 31 9.99 3.18 4.63
N ASP A 32 9.61 2.41 5.65
CA ASP A 32 10.57 1.69 6.48
C ASP A 32 11.03 0.39 5.80
N HIS A 33 10.16 -0.20 4.99
CA HIS A 33 10.40 -1.47 4.29
C HIS A 33 9.68 -1.51 2.95
N LYS A 34 10.15 -2.37 2.04
CA LYS A 34 9.58 -2.57 0.70
C LYS A 34 8.07 -2.84 0.71
N THR A 35 7.56 -3.47 1.76
CA THR A 35 6.16 -3.86 1.94
C THR A 35 5.35 -2.86 2.76
N ILE A 36 5.96 -1.83 3.37
CA ILE A 36 5.26 -0.86 4.24
C ILE A 36 5.51 0.55 3.74
N THR A 37 4.44 1.26 3.44
CA THR A 37 4.47 2.69 3.11
C THR A 37 3.65 3.46 4.13
N ARG A 38 4.23 4.51 4.71
CA ARG A 38 3.51 5.46 5.58
C ARG A 38 3.37 6.81 4.90
N THR A 39 2.20 7.39 5.09
CA THR A 39 1.86 8.73 4.61
C THR A 39 1.33 9.51 5.79
N VAL A 40 1.91 10.67 6.04
CA VAL A 40 1.43 11.60 7.08
C VAL A 40 0.50 12.60 6.42
N GLU A 41 -0.77 12.55 6.79
CA GLU A 41 -1.86 13.41 6.32
C GLU A 41 -2.33 14.34 7.45
N SER A 42 -2.91 15.49 7.11
CA SER A 42 -3.64 16.31 8.07
C SER A 42 -5.12 16.15 7.80
N ASN A 43 -5.90 15.79 8.82
CA ASN A 43 -7.35 15.64 8.66
C ASN A 43 -8.05 17.01 8.61
N ASN A 44 -9.34 17.02 8.24
CA ASN A 44 -10.15 18.25 8.16
C ASN A 44 -10.27 19.03 9.49
N MET A 45 -9.86 18.43 10.61
CA MET A 45 -9.84 19.05 11.94
C MET A 45 -8.42 19.50 12.36
N GLY A 46 -7.44 19.46 11.46
CA GLY A 46 -6.04 19.83 11.72
C GLY A 46 -5.27 18.83 12.58
N LYS A 47 -5.82 17.63 12.82
CA LYS A 47 -5.09 16.54 13.48
C LYS A 47 -4.25 15.79 12.44
N GLU A 48 -3.01 15.55 12.79
CA GLU A 48 -2.12 14.70 12.02
C GLU A 48 -2.60 13.24 12.10
N VAL A 49 -2.70 12.58 10.95
CA VAL A 49 -3.09 11.18 10.79
C VAL A 49 -2.00 10.47 10.01
N ILE A 50 -1.56 9.33 10.53
CA ILE A 50 -0.56 8.47 9.91
C ILE A 50 -1.31 7.33 9.23
N LYS A 51 -1.33 7.35 7.91
CA LYS A 51 -1.88 6.27 7.10
C LYS A 51 -0.78 5.29 6.75
N THR A 52 -0.93 4.06 7.21
CA THR A 52 0.00 2.98 6.94
C THR A 52 -0.60 1.98 5.98
N GLN A 53 0.16 1.65 4.95
CA GLN A 53 -0.21 0.67 3.94
C GLN A 53 0.80 -0.46 3.94
N VAL A 54 0.31 -1.69 4.17
CA VAL A 54 1.07 -2.93 4.04
C VAL A 54 0.70 -3.57 2.71
N VAL A 55 1.69 -3.80 1.85
CA VAL A 55 1.53 -4.34 0.50
C VAL A 55 2.31 -5.64 0.38
N LEU A 56 1.60 -6.73 0.09
CA LEU A 56 2.14 -8.05 -0.20
C LEU A 56 1.72 -8.44 -1.61
N ASP A 57 2.68 -8.63 -2.50
CA ASP A 57 2.46 -8.98 -3.89
C ASP A 57 3.10 -10.33 -4.25
N GLY A 58 2.89 -10.78 -5.48
CA GLY A 58 3.54 -11.99 -6.00
C GLY A 58 5.07 -11.94 -6.03
N ALA A 59 5.72 -10.80 -5.77
CA ALA A 59 7.17 -10.66 -5.65
C ALA A 59 7.66 -10.62 -4.19
N THR A 60 6.74 -10.71 -3.22
CA THR A 60 7.04 -10.69 -1.79
C THR A 60 7.66 -12.01 -1.36
N SER A 61 8.84 -11.91 -0.76
CA SER A 61 9.61 -13.05 -0.25
C SER A 61 9.21 -13.42 1.18
N ARG A 62 9.78 -14.51 1.71
CA ARG A 62 9.60 -14.88 3.12
C ARG A 62 10.23 -13.84 4.03
N GLU A 63 11.40 -13.34 3.64
CA GLU A 63 12.18 -12.36 4.39
C GLU A 63 11.44 -11.02 4.45
N ASP A 64 10.79 -10.62 3.35
CA ASP A 64 9.93 -9.43 3.30
C ASP A 64 8.74 -9.54 4.27
N LEU A 65 8.11 -10.73 4.36
CA LEU A 65 7.04 -10.97 5.33
C LEU A 65 7.51 -10.85 6.77
N ILE A 66 8.65 -11.48 7.10
CA ILE A 66 9.21 -11.45 8.45
C ILE A 66 9.58 -10.02 8.84
N ALA A 67 10.19 -9.27 7.92
CA ALA A 67 10.55 -7.86 8.14
C ALA A 67 9.29 -7.01 8.37
N ALA A 68 8.24 -7.20 7.57
CA ALA A 68 6.98 -6.49 7.74
C ALA A 68 6.35 -6.76 9.12
N CYS A 69 6.25 -8.03 9.51
CA CYS A 69 5.70 -8.43 10.81
C CYS A 69 6.54 -7.84 11.96
N SER A 70 7.87 -7.91 11.85
CA SER A 70 8.78 -7.40 12.87
C SER A 70 8.72 -5.88 13.01
N SER A 71 8.53 -5.16 11.90
CA SER A 71 8.38 -3.70 11.91
C SER A 71 7.07 -3.30 12.58
N LEU A 72 5.97 -3.93 12.20
CA LEU A 72 4.65 -3.64 12.76
C LEU A 72 4.57 -3.99 14.26
N ALA A 73 5.24 -5.08 14.67
CA ALA A 73 5.28 -5.50 16.07
C ALA A 73 5.93 -4.45 17.00
N LYS A 74 6.89 -3.64 16.50
CA LYS A 74 7.48 -2.53 17.28
C LYS A 74 6.47 -1.44 17.61
N GLU A 75 5.39 -1.36 16.85
CA GLU A 75 4.28 -0.41 17.01
C GLU A 75 3.06 -1.05 17.68
N ASN A 76 3.21 -2.24 18.26
CA ASN A 76 2.11 -3.06 18.80
C ASN A 76 1.03 -3.42 17.77
N VAL A 77 1.33 -3.32 16.47
CA VAL A 77 0.48 -3.82 15.40
C VAL A 77 0.87 -5.26 15.09
N GLN A 78 -0.06 -6.19 15.26
CA GLN A 78 0.20 -7.61 15.03
C GLN A 78 -0.33 -8.04 13.67
N LEU A 79 0.57 -8.26 12.71
CA LEU A 79 0.27 -8.94 11.46
C LEU A 79 0.60 -10.42 11.62
N THR A 80 -0.42 -11.26 11.74
CA THR A 80 -0.27 -12.69 12.00
C THR A 80 -0.72 -13.49 10.78
N PHE A 81 0.04 -14.52 10.42
CA PHE A 81 -0.35 -15.45 9.36
C PHE A 81 -0.66 -16.82 9.96
N LYS A 82 -1.92 -17.24 9.82
CA LYS A 82 -2.37 -18.60 10.19
C LYS A 82 -1.85 -19.64 9.21
N SER A 83 -1.75 -19.29 7.94
CA SER A 83 -1.21 -20.17 6.89
C SER A 83 -0.57 -19.35 5.77
N VAL A 84 0.62 -19.77 5.34
CA VAL A 84 1.34 -19.19 4.20
C VAL A 84 1.88 -20.31 3.35
N VAL A 85 1.52 -20.34 2.07
CA VAL A 85 2.07 -21.32 1.12
C VAL A 85 2.98 -20.60 0.14
N ILE A 86 4.25 -21.00 0.13
CA ILE A 86 5.26 -20.48 -0.78
C ILE A 86 5.53 -21.53 -1.85
N ARG A 87 5.23 -21.21 -3.11
CA ARG A 87 5.49 -22.08 -4.27
C ARG A 87 6.64 -21.52 -5.10
N ARG A 88 7.33 -22.40 -5.82
CA ARG A 88 8.25 -21.97 -6.89
C ARG A 88 7.39 -21.64 -8.11
N SER A 89 7.60 -20.47 -8.70
CA SER A 89 7.00 -20.17 -10.00
C SER A 89 7.57 -21.13 -11.05
N PHE A 90 6.72 -21.85 -11.79
CA PHE A 90 7.13 -22.84 -12.78
C PHE A 90 7.66 -22.23 -14.10
N PHE A 91 7.77 -20.90 -14.20
CA PHE A 91 8.44 -20.24 -15.32
C PHE A 91 9.97 -20.39 -15.21
N GLY A 92 10.49 -21.53 -15.65
CA GLY A 92 11.92 -21.80 -15.83
C GLY A 92 12.64 -22.46 -14.63
N LEU A 93 13.71 -23.21 -14.93
CA LEU A 93 14.49 -24.08 -14.02
C LEU A 93 15.09 -23.42 -12.76
N LEU A 94 14.91 -22.11 -12.56
CA LEU A 94 15.37 -21.34 -11.40
C LEU A 94 14.24 -20.48 -10.79
N GLY A 95 13.01 -20.97 -10.81
CA GLY A 95 11.83 -20.26 -10.32
C GLY A 95 12.00 -19.71 -8.90
N LYS A 96 11.90 -18.38 -8.76
CA LYS A 96 11.89 -17.70 -7.45
C LYS A 96 10.72 -18.22 -6.62
N ARG A 97 10.99 -18.47 -5.33
CA ARG A 97 9.96 -18.81 -4.32
C ARG A 97 9.09 -17.58 -4.09
N ARG A 98 7.78 -17.74 -4.24
CA ARG A 98 6.79 -16.66 -4.14
C ARG A 98 5.62 -17.14 -3.30
N ILE A 99 5.02 -16.23 -2.56
CA ILE A 99 3.81 -16.54 -1.79
C ILE A 99 2.67 -16.77 -2.79
N SER A 100 2.00 -17.90 -2.63
CA SER A 100 0.88 -18.34 -3.49
C SER A 100 -0.45 -18.27 -2.76
N TYR A 101 -0.41 -18.40 -1.44
CA TYR A 101 -1.57 -18.33 -0.56
C TYR A 101 -1.15 -17.73 0.78
N ALA A 102 -1.98 -16.87 1.33
CA ALA A 102 -1.81 -16.31 2.64
C ALA A 102 -3.17 -16.14 3.33
N LYS A 103 -3.28 -16.69 4.54
CA LYS A 103 -4.39 -16.49 5.45
C LYS A 103 -3.88 -15.98 6.76
N GLY A 104 -4.46 -14.90 7.25
CA GLY A 104 -3.96 -14.21 8.42
C GLY A 104 -4.96 -13.23 9.01
N SER A 105 -4.46 -12.41 9.92
CA SER A 105 -5.20 -11.32 10.53
C SER A 105 -4.25 -10.18 10.84
N ILE A 106 -4.79 -8.97 10.79
CA ILE A 106 -4.15 -7.80 11.38
C ILE A 106 -4.88 -7.45 12.67
N GLN A 107 -4.14 -7.10 13.71
CA GLN A 107 -4.67 -6.57 14.95
C GLN A 107 -3.95 -5.26 15.27
N LEU A 108 -4.74 -4.19 15.45
CA LEU A 108 -4.24 -2.87 15.80
C LEU A 108 -4.27 -2.68 17.33
N PRO A 109 -3.44 -1.77 17.86
CA PRO A 109 -3.57 -1.30 19.24
C PRO A 109 -4.98 -0.75 19.46
N GLY A 110 -5.60 -1.09 20.59
CA GLY A 110 -7.01 -0.74 20.86
C GLY A 110 -8.03 -1.81 20.46
N GLY A 111 -7.59 -2.92 19.86
CA GLY A 111 -8.39 -4.15 19.73
C GLY A 111 -9.09 -4.37 18.39
N SER A 112 -9.05 -3.39 17.47
CA SER A 112 -9.53 -3.57 16.10
C SER A 112 -8.75 -4.70 15.41
N SER A 113 -9.46 -5.68 14.87
CA SER A 113 -8.85 -6.80 14.14
C SER A 113 -9.69 -7.23 12.96
N GLU A 114 -9.02 -7.62 11.88
CA GLU A 114 -9.67 -8.12 10.68
C GLU A 114 -8.86 -9.27 10.09
N GLU A 115 -9.57 -10.30 9.64
CA GLU A 115 -8.97 -11.47 8.98
C GLU A 115 -8.90 -11.27 7.48
N PHE A 116 -7.90 -11.87 6.85
CA PHE A 116 -7.74 -11.87 5.40
C PHE A 116 -7.33 -13.25 4.89
N GLU A 117 -7.76 -13.57 3.69
CA GLU A 117 -7.41 -14.80 2.99
C GLU A 117 -7.29 -14.52 1.50
N ALA A 118 -6.14 -14.82 0.91
CA ALA A 118 -5.85 -14.55 -0.49
C ALA A 118 -5.12 -15.74 -1.15
N GLY A 119 -5.41 -15.96 -2.43
CA GLY A 119 -4.88 -17.05 -3.23
C GLY A 119 -5.61 -18.38 -3.02
N GLY A 120 -5.01 -19.47 -3.50
CA GLY A 120 -5.56 -20.81 -3.34
C GLY A 120 -5.05 -21.75 -4.44
N PHE A 121 -5.95 -22.12 -5.37
CA PHE A 121 -5.55 -22.89 -6.55
C PHE A 121 -4.67 -22.06 -7.48
N PHE A 122 -4.98 -20.77 -7.59
CA PHE A 122 -4.19 -19.74 -8.28
C PHE A 122 -3.38 -18.91 -7.27
N ASN A 123 -2.28 -18.29 -7.72
CA ASN A 123 -1.50 -17.38 -6.88
C ASN A 123 -2.23 -16.03 -6.79
N PHE A 124 -2.27 -15.40 -5.61
CA PHE A 124 -2.76 -14.02 -5.52
C PHE A 124 -1.79 -13.04 -6.18
N LYS A 125 -2.33 -11.94 -6.73
CA LYS A 125 -1.56 -10.82 -7.27
C LYS A 125 -1.18 -9.82 -6.18
N LEU A 126 -2.12 -9.51 -5.28
CA LEU A 126 -1.97 -8.43 -4.29
C LEU A 126 -2.81 -8.69 -3.03
N ILE A 127 -2.22 -8.40 -1.88
CA ILE A 127 -2.90 -8.15 -0.61
C ILE A 127 -2.43 -6.76 -0.16
N ARG A 128 -3.37 -5.85 0.04
CA ARG A 128 -3.09 -4.50 0.54
C ARG A 128 -3.95 -4.24 1.77
N ILE A 129 -3.29 -4.04 2.90
CA ILE A 129 -3.92 -3.69 4.17
C ILE A 129 -3.64 -2.22 4.43
N THR A 130 -4.67 -1.42 4.63
CA THR A 130 -4.56 0.01 4.94
C THR A 130 -5.18 0.28 6.30
N TYR A 131 -4.43 0.92 7.18
CA TYR A 131 -4.92 1.38 8.47
C TYR A 131 -4.45 2.81 8.76
N THR A 132 -5.22 3.52 9.58
CA THR A 132 -4.93 4.88 10.01
C THR A 132 -4.72 4.92 11.52
N GLN A 133 -3.69 5.66 11.93
CA GLN A 133 -3.45 6.06 13.31
C GLN A 133 -3.65 7.58 13.42
N VAL A 134 -4.40 8.05 14.41
CA VAL A 134 -4.46 9.48 14.73
C VAL A 134 -3.23 9.83 15.60
N SER A 135 -2.37 10.73 15.10
CA SER A 135 -1.11 11.11 15.76
C SER A 135 -1.35 11.57 17.19
N LYS A 136 -0.54 11.05 18.13
CA LYS A 136 -0.60 11.34 19.58
C LYS A 136 -1.85 10.84 20.31
N THR A 137 -2.63 9.95 19.69
CA THR A 137 -3.72 9.22 20.33
C THR A 137 -3.56 7.72 20.08
N ASP A 138 -4.10 6.88 20.96
CA ASP A 138 -4.15 5.42 20.79
C ASP A 138 -5.32 4.98 19.87
N GLU A 139 -5.77 5.88 19.00
CA GLU A 139 -6.87 5.64 18.08
C GLU A 139 -6.34 5.06 16.76
N TYR A 140 -6.71 3.80 16.51
CA TYR A 140 -6.36 3.06 15.32
C TYR A 140 -7.60 2.53 14.61
N ARG A 141 -7.62 2.61 13.28
CA ARG A 141 -8.72 2.09 12.46
C ARG A 141 -8.19 1.35 11.25
N ILE A 142 -8.73 0.16 10.99
CA ILE A 142 -8.53 -0.53 9.71
C ILE A 142 -9.44 0.16 8.69
N ASP A 143 -8.85 0.70 7.63
CA ASP A 143 -9.61 1.40 6.60
C ASP A 143 -10.09 0.45 5.51
N MET A 144 -9.23 -0.48 5.10
CA MET A 144 -9.50 -1.41 4.01
C MET A 144 -8.50 -2.56 3.98
N ILE A 145 -9.01 -3.76 3.70
CA ILE A 145 -8.22 -4.90 3.20
C ILE A 145 -8.63 -5.17 1.76
N GLU A 146 -7.72 -4.93 0.82
CA GLU A 146 -7.91 -5.18 -0.62
C GLU A 146 -7.15 -6.44 -1.02
N ILE A 147 -7.83 -7.35 -1.70
CA ILE A 147 -7.28 -8.62 -2.19
C ILE A 147 -7.53 -8.73 -3.70
N VAL A 148 -6.49 -9.07 -4.45
CA VAL A 148 -6.56 -9.32 -5.90
C VAL A 148 -5.94 -10.67 -6.18
N ASP A 149 -6.75 -11.62 -6.67
CA ASP A 149 -6.31 -12.95 -7.12
C ASP A 149 -5.88 -12.97 -8.61
#